data_AF-A0A182Y9D6-F1
#
_entry.id   AF-A0A182Y9D6-F1
#
_cell.length_a   1.000
_cell.length_b   1.000
_cell.length_c   1.000
_cell.angle_alpha   90.00
_cell.angle_beta   90.00
_cell.angle_gamma   90.00
#
_symmetry.space_group_name_H-M   'P 1'
#
loop_
_entity.id
_entity.type
_entity.pdbx_description
1 polymer ?
#
loop_
_entity_poly.entity_id
_entity_poly.type
_entity_poly.pdbx_seq_one_letter_code
_entity_poly.pdbx_strand_id
1 'polypeptide(L)'
;MRFGYLEKSNIETGNLRTIEELQHAVRSLQSYGGLEPTGTIDEATLELMRKPRCGSPDVSDSLDFQPSNDVRLLTRVRRYIIQGQKWQNSIVTWR
;
A
#
# COMPACT_ATOMS: atom_id res chain seq x y z
N MET A 1 7.39 4.50 -4.80
CA MET A 1 7.12 3.99 -3.44
C MET A 1 6.69 2.54 -3.55
N ARG A 2 7.33 1.64 -2.81
CA ARG A 2 7.27 0.19 -3.08
C ARG A 2 6.12 -0.53 -2.37
N PHE A 3 5.64 0.02 -1.25
CA PHE A 3 4.71 -0.68 -0.36
C PHE A 3 3.35 0.02 -0.17
N GLY A 4 3.11 1.16 -0.85
CA GLY A 4 1.81 1.83 -0.86
C GLY A 4 1.50 2.77 0.31
N TYR A 5 2.46 3.05 1.22
CA TYR A 5 2.23 3.92 2.38
C TYR A 5 2.35 5.44 2.10
N LEU A 6 2.86 5.82 0.94
CA LEU A 6 3.00 7.21 0.50
C LEU A 6 2.43 7.35 -0.91
N GLU A 7 1.92 8.52 -1.26
CA GLU A 7 1.43 8.85 -2.60
C GLU A 7 2.58 9.00 -3.60
N LYS A 8 2.46 8.47 -4.82
CA LYS A 8 3.52 8.61 -5.83
C LYS A 8 3.89 10.08 -6.07
N SER A 9 5.17 10.36 -6.29
CA SER A 9 5.66 11.69 -6.67
C SER A 9 5.04 12.14 -8.01
N ASN A 10 4.48 13.35 -8.05
CA ASN A 10 4.08 14.00 -9.30
C ASN A 10 5.31 14.68 -9.94
N ILE A 11 5.33 14.84 -11.27
CA ILE A 11 6.37 15.54 -12.02
C ILE A 11 6.50 16.99 -11.56
N GLU A 12 5.38 17.66 -11.22
CA GLU A 12 5.39 19.05 -10.74
C GLU A 12 6.02 19.22 -9.35
N THR A 13 5.70 18.34 -8.41
CA THR A 13 6.08 18.49 -7.00
C THR A 13 7.30 17.64 -6.61
N GLY A 14 7.67 16.66 -7.45
CA GLY A 14 8.73 15.71 -7.18
C GLY A 14 8.49 14.92 -5.88
N ASN A 15 9.53 14.82 -5.06
CA ASN A 15 9.54 14.10 -3.78
C ASN A 15 9.34 15.02 -2.56
N LEU A 16 8.80 16.22 -2.73
CA LEU A 16 8.50 17.09 -1.59
C LEU A 16 7.42 16.45 -0.72
N ARG A 17 7.73 16.22 0.56
CA ARG A 17 6.83 15.59 1.54
C ARG A 17 6.85 16.36 2.86
N THR A 18 5.71 16.41 3.52
CA THR A 18 5.61 16.99 4.85
C THR A 18 6.04 15.95 5.90
N ILE A 19 6.47 16.43 7.08
CA ILE A 19 6.78 15.55 8.21
C ILE A 19 5.53 14.77 8.64
N GLU A 20 4.36 15.41 8.56
CA GLU A 20 3.07 14.81 8.91
C GLU A 20 2.71 13.65 7.98
N GLU A 21 2.94 13.80 6.66
CA GLU A 21 2.76 12.73 5.68
C GLU A 21 3.65 11.52 5.98
N LEU A 22 4.93 11.78 6.32
CA LEU A 22 5.87 10.72 6.67
C LEU A 22 5.47 10.01 7.96
N GLN A 23 5.08 10.74 8.99
CA GLN A 23 4.59 10.15 10.24
C GLN A 23 3.32 9.31 10.03
N HIS A 24 2.41 9.80 9.19
CA HIS A 24 1.20 9.05 8.85
C HIS A 24 1.52 7.74 8.09
N ALA A 25 2.48 7.78 7.16
CA ALA A 25 2.95 6.59 6.46
C ALA A 25 3.58 5.58 7.42
N VAL A 26 4.39 6.05 8.39
CA VAL A 26 4.99 5.19 9.42
C VAL A 26 3.92 4.56 10.31
N ARG A 27 2.90 5.31 10.74
CA ARG A 27 1.77 4.75 11.51
C ARG A 27 1.04 3.65 10.75
N SER A 28 0.84 3.86 9.45
CA SER A 28 0.20 2.87 8.58
C SER A 28 1.02 1.59 8.45
N LEU A 29 2.35 1.71 8.30
CA LEU A 29 3.26 0.56 8.29
C LEU A 29 3.26 -0.19 9.62
N GLN A 30 3.32 0.53 10.74
CA GLN A 30 3.31 -0.05 12.09
C GLN A 30 2.03 -0.84 12.34
N SER A 31 0.87 -0.23 12.05
CA SER A 31 -0.43 -0.88 12.17
C SER A 31 -0.52 -2.17 11.33
N TYR A 32 -0.03 -2.12 10.08
CA TYR A 32 0.02 -3.31 9.22
C TYR A 32 0.96 -4.40 9.76
N GLY A 33 2.12 -3.98 10.28
CA GLY A 33 3.13 -4.86 10.87
C GLY A 33 2.81 -5.35 12.29
N GLY A 34 1.65 -4.97 12.86
CA GLY A 34 1.26 -5.33 14.21
C GLY A 34 2.05 -4.63 15.32
N LEU A 35 2.66 -3.48 15.01
CA LEU A 35 3.32 -2.60 15.97
C LEU A 35 2.38 -1.48 16.41
N GLU A 36 2.67 -0.88 17.57
CA GLU A 36 1.96 0.32 18.03
C GLU A 36 2.17 1.49 17.05
N PRO A 37 1.10 2.17 16.58
CA PRO A 37 1.17 3.19 15.55
C PRO A 37 1.63 4.53 16.11
N THR A 38 2.91 4.61 16.50
CA THR A 38 3.56 5.81 17.05
C THR A 38 3.85 6.87 16.01
N GLY A 39 4.11 6.48 14.76
CA GLY A 39 4.54 7.37 13.69
C GLY A 39 6.01 7.77 13.77
N THR A 40 6.74 7.22 14.74
CA THR A 40 8.18 7.40 14.91
C THR A 40 8.90 6.13 14.50
N ILE A 41 10.08 6.27 13.89
CA ILE A 41 10.91 5.14 13.50
C ILE A 41 11.71 4.68 14.73
N ASP A 42 11.12 3.78 15.50
CA ASP A 42 11.76 3.07 16.61
C ASP A 42 12.50 1.81 16.13
N GLU A 43 13.24 1.14 17.04
CA GLU A 43 14.04 -0.04 16.68
C GLU A 43 13.16 -1.18 16.12
N ALA A 44 11.98 -1.39 16.70
CA ALA A 44 11.04 -2.39 16.22
C ALA A 44 10.54 -2.09 14.79
N THR A 45 10.25 -0.81 14.48
CA THR A 45 9.89 -0.39 13.13
C THR A 45 11.07 -0.52 12.16
N LEU A 46 12.30 -0.23 12.59
CA LEU A 46 13.51 -0.44 11.78
C LEU A 46 13.73 -1.92 11.44
N GLU A 47 13.60 -2.81 12.42
CA GLU A 47 13.66 -4.24 12.21
C GLU A 47 12.58 -4.71 11.22
N LEU A 48 11.34 -4.22 11.39
CA LEU A 48 10.24 -4.51 10.47
C LEU A 48 10.56 -4.05 9.03
N MET A 49 11.09 -2.84 8.85
CA MET A 49 11.44 -2.31 7.53
C MET A 49 12.58 -3.07 6.84
N ARG A 50 13.50 -3.66 7.59
CA ARG A 50 14.67 -4.40 7.07
C ARG A 50 14.35 -5.84 6.68
N LYS A 51 13.27 -6.42 7.20
CA LYS A 51 12.90 -7.82 6.89
C LYS A 51 12.66 -8.00 5.38
N PRO A 52 13.18 -9.08 4.77
CA PRO A 52 12.93 -9.36 3.36
C PRO A 52 11.43 -9.60 3.14
N ARG A 53 10.88 -8.98 2.09
CA ARG A 53 9.42 -8.96 1.85
C ARG A 53 9.08 -8.93 0.37
N CYS A 54 7.83 -9.28 0.05
CA CYS A 54 7.25 -9.15 -1.28
C CYS A 54 7.28 -7.68 -1.73
N GLY A 55 7.43 -7.43 -3.04
CA GLY A 55 7.37 -6.08 -3.61
C GLY A 55 5.96 -5.55 -3.87
N SER A 56 4.93 -6.32 -3.53
CA SER A 56 3.53 -5.91 -3.66
C SER A 56 3.16 -4.91 -2.54
N PRO A 57 2.41 -3.84 -2.86
CA PRO A 57 1.83 -2.94 -1.88
C PRO A 57 0.98 -3.62 -0.81
N ASP A 58 1.05 -3.09 0.42
CA ASP A 58 0.29 -3.61 1.56
C ASP A 58 -1.12 -3.02 1.64
N VAL A 59 -1.32 -1.83 1.06
CA VAL A 59 -2.57 -1.07 1.13
C VAL A 59 -3.34 -1.25 -0.17
N SER A 60 -4.60 -1.70 -0.07
CA SER A 60 -5.47 -2.01 -1.23
C SER A 60 -5.81 -0.81 -2.11
N ASP A 61 -5.65 0.42 -1.61
CA ASP A 61 -5.81 1.66 -2.37
C ASP A 61 -4.61 1.97 -3.27
N SER A 62 -3.55 1.16 -3.24
CA SER A 62 -2.48 1.29 -4.22
C SER A 62 -3.06 1.01 -5.61
N LEU A 63 -3.06 2.03 -6.47
CA LEU A 63 -3.46 1.93 -7.88
C LEU A 63 -2.59 0.95 -8.71
N ASP A 64 -1.58 0.33 -8.09
CA ASP A 64 -0.62 -0.56 -8.73
C ASP A 64 -1.25 -1.85 -9.30
N PHE A 65 -2.43 -2.27 -8.81
CA PHE A 65 -3.15 -3.44 -9.30
C PHE A 65 -4.55 -3.12 -9.86
N GLN A 66 -4.89 -1.84 -10.05
CA GLN A 66 -6.16 -1.49 -10.67
C GLN A 66 -6.10 -1.73 -12.19
N PRO A 67 -7.12 -2.38 -12.78
CA PRO A 67 -7.14 -2.65 -14.22
C PRO A 67 -7.31 -1.38 -15.07
N SER A 68 -7.67 -0.23 -14.48
CA SER A 68 -7.75 1.06 -15.16
C SER A 68 -7.21 2.19 -14.27
N ASN A 69 -6.62 3.22 -14.89
CA ASN A 69 -6.14 4.45 -14.22
C ASN A 69 -7.29 5.38 -13.77
N ASP A 70 -8.54 4.92 -13.81
CA ASP A 70 -9.70 5.74 -13.46
C ASP A 70 -9.84 5.83 -11.94
N VAL A 71 -9.42 6.98 -11.40
CA VAL A 71 -9.58 7.38 -10.00
C VAL A 71 -11.07 7.46 -9.67
N ARG A 72 -11.71 6.34 -9.34
CA ARG A 72 -13.08 6.34 -8.84
C ARG A 72 -13.08 6.67 -7.36
N LEU A 73 -12.94 7.97 -7.09
CA LEU A 73 -13.49 8.61 -5.90
C LEU A 73 -14.95 8.16 -5.74
N LEU A 74 -15.31 7.70 -4.54
CA LEU A 74 -16.70 7.57 -4.04
C LEU A 74 -17.53 6.34 -4.43
N THR A 75 -16.97 5.14 -4.55
CA THR A 75 -17.81 3.92 -4.56
C THR A 75 -17.84 3.27 -3.18
N ARG A 76 -19.00 3.31 -2.51
CA ARG A 76 -19.27 2.62 -1.24
C ARG A 76 -18.79 1.15 -1.34
N VAL A 77 -17.71 0.82 -0.64
CA VAL A 77 -17.17 -0.55 -0.56
C VAL A 77 -18.24 -1.45 0.05
N ARG A 78 -18.82 -2.33 -0.77
CA ARG A 78 -19.77 -3.35 -0.29
C ARG A 78 -19.02 -4.22 0.72
N ARG A 79 -19.62 -4.45 1.90
CA ARG A 79 -19.05 -5.17 3.07
C ARG A 79 -18.52 -6.58 2.79
N TYR A 80 -18.71 -7.09 1.58
CA TYR A 80 -18.17 -8.35 1.09
C TYR A 80 -17.79 -8.13 -0.37
N ILE A 81 -16.49 -8.02 -0.63
CA ILE A 81 -15.94 -8.13 -1.97
C ILE A 81 -15.88 -9.63 -2.26
N ILE A 82 -16.61 -10.09 -3.28
CA ILE A 82 -16.41 -11.42 -3.84
C ILE A 82 -15.04 -11.39 -4.52
N GLN A 83 -13.99 -11.63 -3.73
CA GLN A 83 -12.63 -12.05 -4.09
C GLN A 83 -12.05 -11.50 -5.41
N GLY A 84 -11.45 -10.31 -5.35
CA GLY A 84 -10.29 -9.90 -6.17
C GLY A 84 -10.32 -10.10 -7.69
N GLN A 85 -9.15 -10.00 -8.31
CA GLN A 85 -8.95 -10.47 -9.69
C GLN A 85 -9.03 -12.00 -9.68
N LYS A 86 -10.08 -12.55 -10.29
CA LYS A 86 -10.27 -13.99 -10.43
C LYS A 86 -9.85 -14.43 -11.83
N TRP A 87 -9.12 -15.54 -11.92
CA TRP A 87 -8.90 -16.21 -13.19
C TRP A 87 -10.23 -16.62 -13.82
N GLN A 88 -10.47 -16.18 -15.06
CA GLN A 88 -11.68 -16.54 -15.80
C GLN A 88 -11.71 -18.04 -16.12
N ASN A 89 -10.54 -18.64 -16.31
CA ASN A 89 -10.37 -20.07 -16.55
C ASN A 89 -9.93 -20.78 -15.27
N SER A 90 -10.40 -22.00 -15.07
CA SER A 90 -10.03 -22.85 -13.93
C SER A 90 -8.62 -23.45 -14.06
N ILE A 91 -8.13 -23.59 -15.29
CA ILE A 91 -6.80 -24.13 -15.58
C ILE A 91 -5.85 -22.97 -15.83
N VAL A 92 -4.85 -22.82 -14.97
CA VAL A 92 -3.78 -21.82 -15.07
C VAL A 92 -2.50 -22.53 -15.50
N THR A 93 -1.86 -22.05 -16.58
CA THR A 93 -0.57 -22.52 -17.07
C THR A 93 0.49 -21.44 -16.90
N TRP A 94 1.74 -21.82 -16.66
CA TRP A 94 2.88 -20.90 -16.48
C TRP A 94 4.08 -21.38 -17.31
N ARG A 95 5.02 -20.47 -17.62
CA ARG A 95 6.27 -20.76 -18.34
C ARG A 95 7.46 -20.23 -17.57
#